data_AF-A0A7J4A9U5-F1
#
_entry.id   AF-A0A7J4A9U5-F1
#
_cell.length_a   1.000
_cell.length_b   1.000
_cell.length_c   1.000
_cell.angle_alpha   90.00
_cell.angle_beta   90.00
_cell.angle_gamma   90.00
#
_symmetry.space_group_name_H-M   'P 1'
#
loop_
_entity.id
_entity.type
_entity.pdbx_description
1 polymer ?
#
loop_
_entity_poly.entity_id
_entity_poly.type
_entity_poly.pdbx_seq_one_letter_code
_entity_poly.pdbx_strand_id
1 'polypeptide(L)'
;MVKEGVEKLSTDPKLSALDYLVWSAIVAILFVVYLVIGNFGNFLGSYSPVAERVGEMYKVTFYAAGVIFSLFTGSLIFFTVKFWDRGRGE
;
A
#
# COMPACT_ATOMS: atom_id res chain seq x y z
N MET A 1 38.33 6.83 16.79
CA MET A 1 37.53 5.61 16.51
C MET A 1 36.06 5.89 16.13
N VAL A 2 35.71 7.09 15.60
CA VAL A 2 34.31 7.47 15.27
C VAL A 2 34.10 7.75 13.76
N LYS A 3 35.18 7.80 12.96
CA LYS A 3 35.11 8.20 11.54
C LYS A 3 34.73 7.07 10.57
N GLU A 4 34.94 5.80 10.94
CA GLU A 4 34.69 4.66 10.04
C GLU A 4 33.20 4.29 9.87
N GLY A 5 32.32 4.74 10.77
CA GLY A 5 30.88 4.44 10.71
C GLY A 5 30.08 5.34 9.76
N VAL A 6 30.60 6.53 9.43
CA VAL A 6 29.90 7.51 8.59
C VAL A 6 30.12 7.24 7.10
N GLU A 7 31.28 6.68 6.74
CA GLU A 7 31.66 6.44 5.35
C GLU A 7 30.91 5.24 4.72
N LYS A 8 30.56 4.23 5.52
CA LYS A 8 29.81 3.04 5.07
C LYS A 8 28.32 3.28 4.77
N LEU A 9 27.72 4.36 5.24
CA LEU A 9 26.32 4.70 4.96
C LEU A 9 26.14 5.37 3.58
N SER A 10 27.23 5.78 2.93
CA SER A 10 27.19 6.48 1.64
C SER A 10 26.94 5.54 0.45
N THR A 11 27.11 4.23 0.62
CA THR A 11 27.06 3.24 -0.46
C THR A 11 25.72 2.49 -0.53
N ASP A 12 24.68 2.97 0.14
CA ASP A 12 23.36 2.36 0.04
C ASP A 12 22.81 2.57 -1.38
N PRO A 13 22.40 1.49 -2.08
CA PRO A 13 21.79 1.62 -3.39
C PRO A 13 20.48 2.41 -3.26
N LYS A 14 20.51 3.66 -3.76
CA LYS A 14 19.34 4.54 -3.78
C LYS A 14 18.29 3.94 -4.72
N LEU A 15 17.03 3.96 -4.28
CA LEU A 15 15.92 3.58 -5.14
C LEU A 15 15.87 4.50 -6.37
N SER A 16 15.71 3.89 -7.54
CA SER A 16 15.56 4.63 -8.78
C SER A 16 14.15 5.22 -8.89
N ALA A 17 13.97 6.25 -9.73
CA ALA A 17 12.65 6.82 -9.99
C ALA A 17 11.63 5.78 -10.50
N LEU A 18 12.11 4.78 -11.26
CA LEU A 18 11.29 3.67 -11.74
C LEU A 18 10.79 2.78 -10.60
N ASP A 19 11.58 2.60 -9.54
CA ASP A 19 11.18 1.81 -8.38
C ASP A 19 10.00 2.45 -7.65
N TYR A 20 10.04 3.77 -7.47
CA TYR A 20 8.92 4.52 -6.90
C TYR A 20 7.67 4.46 -7.77
N LEU A 21 7.82 4.53 -9.09
CA LEU A 21 6.70 4.41 -10.03
C LEU A 21 6.06 3.01 -9.97
N VAL A 22 6.88 1.96 -9.95
CA VAL A 22 6.40 0.57 -9.81
C VAL A 22 5.71 0.35 -8.47
N TRP A 23 6.29 0.81 -7.36
CA TRP A 23 5.67 0.73 -6.05
C TRP A 23 4.31 1.46 -6.02
N SER A 24 4.26 2.69 -6.53
CA SER A 24 3.04 3.49 -6.59
C SER A 24 1.95 2.82 -7.44
N ALA A 25 2.34 2.19 -8.55
CA ALA A 25 1.44 1.44 -9.41
C ALA A 25 0.86 0.21 -8.68
N ILE A 26 1.68 -0.54 -7.93
CA ILE A 26 1.22 -1.68 -7.13
C ILE A 26 0.18 -1.23 -6.09
N VAL A 27 0.47 -0.16 -5.34
CA VAL A 27 -0.45 0.40 -4.33
C VAL A 27 -1.76 0.85 -5.00
N ALA A 28 -1.68 1.60 -6.10
CA ALA A 28 -2.86 2.08 -6.81
C ALA A 28 -3.73 0.94 -7.34
N ILE A 29 -3.13 -0.11 -7.92
CA ILE A 29 -3.85 -1.28 -8.41
C ILE A 29 -4.55 -2.00 -7.25
N LEU A 30 -3.86 -2.24 -6.13
CA LEU A 30 -4.47 -2.89 -4.96
C LEU A 30 -5.62 -2.08 -4.39
N PHE A 31 -5.48 -0.75 -4.34
CA PHE A 31 -6.55 0.12 -3.88
C PHE A 31 -7.77 0.03 -4.80
N VAL A 32 -7.58 0.10 -6.12
CA VAL A 32 -8.67 -0.06 -7.09
C VAL A 32 -9.35 -1.43 -6.96
N VAL A 33 -8.57 -2.50 -6.85
CA VAL A 33 -9.11 -3.86 -6.64
C VAL A 33 -9.93 -3.94 -5.35
N TYR A 34 -9.43 -3.36 -4.25
CA TYR A 34 -10.15 -3.29 -2.98
C TYR A 34 -11.48 -2.55 -3.12
N LEU A 35 -11.50 -1.40 -3.80
CA LEU A 35 -12.72 -0.63 -4.05
C LEU A 35 -13.74 -1.40 -4.87
N VAL A 36 -13.30 -2.06 -5.94
CA VAL A 36 -14.17 -2.83 -6.83
C VAL A 36 -14.78 -4.03 -6.09
N ILE A 37 -13.96 -4.81 -5.36
CA ILE A 37 -14.45 -5.95 -4.58
C ILE A 37 -15.43 -5.49 -3.49
N GLY A 38 -15.13 -4.37 -2.82
CA GLY A 38 -15.99 -3.80 -1.80
C GLY A 38 -17.17 -2.98 -2.33
N ASN A 39 -17.49 -3.02 -3.63
CA ASN A 39 -18.57 -2.26 -4.26
C ASN A 39 -18.55 -0.75 -3.88
N PHE A 40 -17.36 -0.16 -3.80
CA PHE A 40 -17.14 1.23 -3.37
C PHE A 40 -17.77 1.58 -2.01
N GLY A 41 -17.85 0.60 -1.11
CA GLY A 41 -18.41 0.79 0.23
C GLY A 41 -19.94 0.85 0.27
N ASN A 42 -20.63 0.54 -0.83
CA ASN A 42 -22.09 0.51 -0.88
C ASN A 42 -22.65 -0.77 -0.24
N PHE A 43 -22.51 -0.88 1.08
CA PHE A 43 -22.91 -2.07 1.86
C PHE A 43 -24.35 -2.03 2.37
N LEU A 44 -24.87 -0.84 2.67
CA LEU A 44 -26.22 -0.65 3.20
C LEU A 44 -27.07 0.08 2.16
N GLY A 45 -28.28 -0.43 1.91
CA GLY A 45 -29.29 0.27 1.12
C GLY A 45 -29.98 1.37 1.93
N SER A 46 -30.52 2.39 1.27
CA SER A 46 -31.32 3.45 1.91
C SER A 46 -32.71 2.96 2.27
N TYR A 47 -32.80 2.16 3.33
CA TYR A 47 -34.08 1.68 3.89
C TYR A 47 -34.68 2.66 4.90
N SER A 48 -33.86 3.50 5.52
CA SER A 48 -34.29 4.56 6.46
C SER A 48 -33.23 5.66 6.57
N PRO A 49 -33.59 6.89 7.03
CA PRO A 49 -32.63 7.97 7.21
C PRO A 49 -31.50 7.62 8.21
N VAL A 50 -31.78 6.77 9.19
CA VAL A 50 -30.78 6.30 10.14
C VAL A 50 -29.80 5.34 9.46
N ALA A 51 -30.30 4.41 8.65
CA ALA A 51 -29.47 3.47 7.90
C ALA A 51 -28.54 4.19 6.92
N GLU A 52 -29.01 5.25 6.27
CA GLU A 52 -28.21 6.08 5.37
C GLU A 52 -27.04 6.76 6.11
N ARG A 53 -27.30 7.39 7.26
CA ARG A 53 -26.26 8.06 8.05
C ARG A 53 -25.20 7.09 8.59
N VAL A 54 -25.62 5.90 9.02
CA VAL A 54 -24.68 4.84 9.42
C VAL A 54 -23.88 4.36 8.19
N GLY A 55 -24.54 4.19 7.05
CA GLY A 55 -23.89 3.80 5.79
C GLY A 55 -22.78 4.76 5.35
N GLU A 56 -22.97 6.06 5.51
CA GLU A 56 -21.93 7.07 5.24
C GLU A 56 -20.69 6.89 6.14
N MET A 57 -20.89 6.67 7.44
CA MET A 57 -19.78 6.43 8.38
C MET A 57 -19.01 5.14 8.04
N TYR A 58 -19.73 4.09 7.64
CA TYR A 58 -19.11 2.84 7.16
C TYR A 58 -18.34 3.04 5.87
N LYS A 59 -18.85 3.84 4.92
CA LYS A 59 -18.13 4.20 3.68
C LYS A 59 -16.81 4.91 3.97
N VAL A 60 -16.81 5.89 4.88
CA VAL A 60 -15.58 6.60 5.28
C VAL A 60 -14.57 5.62 5.87
N THR A 61 -15.03 4.74 6.76
CA THR A 61 -14.17 3.72 7.38
C THR A 61 -13.61 2.74 6.34
N PHE A 62 -14.43 2.32 5.39
CA PHE A 62 -14.04 1.46 4.28
C PHE A 62 -12.93 2.07 3.43
N TYR A 63 -13.05 3.35 3.07
CA TYR A 63 -12.00 4.04 2.31
C TYR A 63 -10.69 4.15 3.10
N ALA A 64 -10.77 4.50 4.39
CA ALA A 64 -9.59 4.57 5.26
C ALA A 64 -8.89 3.21 5.37
N ALA A 65 -9.65 2.13 5.56
CA ALA A 65 -9.13 0.77 5.58
C ALA A 65 -8.47 0.39 4.25
N GLY A 66 -9.09 0.73 3.12
CA GLY A 66 -8.53 0.47 1.79
C GLY A 66 -7.20 1.18 1.55
N VAL A 67 -7.05 2.43 1.98
CA VAL A 67 -5.79 3.18 1.87
C VAL A 67 -4.70 2.51 2.70
N ILE A 68 -4.98 2.17 3.96
CA ILE A 68 -4.00 1.52 4.84
C ILE A 68 -3.61 0.14 4.29
N PHE A 69 -4.59 -0.67 3.89
CA PHE A 69 -4.38 -1.99 3.31
C PHE A 69 -3.49 -1.92 2.07
N SER A 70 -3.84 -1.08 1.10
CA SER A 70 -3.10 -0.98 -0.17
C SER A 70 -1.67 -0.49 0.04
N LEU A 71 -1.44 0.49 0.92
CA LEU A 71 -0.10 0.95 1.26
C LEU A 71 0.72 -0.16 1.93
N PHE A 72 0.16 -0.83 2.94
CA PHE A 72 0.87 -1.85 3.70
C PHE A 72 1.17 -3.08 2.85
N THR A 73 0.15 -3.70 2.27
CA THR A 73 0.27 -4.89 1.43
C THR A 73 1.04 -4.60 0.14
N GLY A 74 0.82 -3.45 -0.48
CA GLY A 74 1.56 -3.05 -1.68
C GLY A 74 3.05 -2.86 -1.41
N SER A 75 3.40 -2.28 -0.25
CA SER A 75 4.81 -2.16 0.16
C SER A 75 5.44 -3.52 0.43
N LEU A 76 4.72 -4.44 1.09
CA LEU A 76 5.21 -5.80 1.28
C LEU A 76 5.47 -6.50 -0.04
N ILE A 77 4.52 -6.46 -0.99
CA ILE A 77 4.69 -7.06 -2.32
C ILE A 77 5.90 -6.46 -3.03
N PHE A 78 6.03 -5.13 -3.02
CA PHE A 78 7.17 -4.45 -3.65
C PHE A 78 8.50 -4.89 -3.03
N PHE A 79 8.61 -4.92 -1.69
CA PHE A 79 9.83 -5.36 -1.02
C PHE A 79 10.15 -6.83 -1.30
N THR A 80 9.14 -7.69 -1.23
CA THR A 80 9.28 -9.11 -1.55
C THR A 80 9.79 -9.29 -2.97
N VAL A 81 9.27 -8.58 -3.98
CA VAL A 81 9.71 -8.74 -5.37
C VAL A 81 11.07 -8.10 -5.63
N LYS A 82 11.32 -6.89 -5.11
CA LYS A 82 12.53 -6.11 -5.37
C LYS A 82 13.75 -6.70 -4.68
N PHE A 83 13.58 -7.14 -3.44
CA PHE A 83 14.65 -7.66 -2.59
C PHE A 83 14.55 -9.19 -2.42
N TRP A 84 13.77 -9.87 -3.28
CA TRP A 84 13.77 -11.33 -3.31
C TRP A 84 15.20 -11.83 -3.55
N ASP A 85 15.77 -12.53 -2.59
CA ASP A 85 17.01 -13.26 -2.82
C ASP A 85 16.72 -14.39 -3.82
N ARG A 86 17.24 -14.23 -5.04
CA ARG A 86 17.07 -15.21 -6.11
C ARG A 86 18.03 -16.40 -5.96
N GLY A 87 18.76 -16.51 -4.86
CA GLY A 87 19.66 -17.63 -4.60
C GLY A 87 20.78 -17.72 -5.64
N ARG A 88 21.22 -16.58 -6.18
CA ARG A 88 22.48 -16.53 -6.94
C ARG A 88 23.62 -16.56 -5.92
N GLY A 89 23.86 -17.75 -5.38
CA GLY A 89 25.08 -18.06 -4.66
C GLY A 89 26.24 -18.02 -5.63
N GLU A 90 27.01 -16.94 -5.55
CA GLU A 90 28.44 -16.89 -5.84
C GLU A 90 29.11 -16.10 -4.71
#